data_AF-A0A928IE61-F1
#
_entry.id   AF-A0A928IE61-F1
#
_cell.length_a   1.000
_cell.length_b   1.000
_cell.length_c   1.000
_cell.angle_alpha   90.00
_cell.angle_beta   90.00
_cell.angle_gamma   90.00
#
_symmetry.space_group_name_H-M   'P 1'
#
loop_
_entity.id
_entity.type
_entity.pdbx_description
1 polymer ?
#
loop_
_entity_poly.entity_id
_entity_poly.type
_entity_poly.pdbx_seq_one_letter_code
_entity_poly.pdbx_strand_id
1 'polypeptide(L)' 'MSSIVIEAARLMDVLPEADKAFAYEFIKKLVLAWDPDFTKVTAEEAKKIEDAEKSGYVDAEDIDWESIGTDE' A
#
# COMPACT_ATOMS: atom_id res chain seq x y z
N MET A 1 6.97 7.19 -2.86
CA MET A 1 5.93 7.17 -3.94
C MET A 1 6.29 8.19 -5.03
N SER A 2 6.32 7.79 -6.31
CA SER A 2 6.82 8.66 -7.41
C SER A 2 5.85 9.82 -7.74
N SER A 3 6.37 10.99 -8.11
CA SER A 3 5.58 12.16 -8.54
C SER A 3 4.64 11.86 -9.70
N ILE A 4 5.04 10.95 -10.59
CA ILE A 4 4.25 10.50 -11.74
C ILE A 4 2.97 9.80 -11.29
N VAL A 5 3.03 9.00 -10.21
CA VAL A 5 1.87 8.27 -9.68
C VAL A 5 0.86 9.24 -9.09
N ILE A 6 1.34 10.27 -8.38
CA ILE A 6 0.51 11.32 -7.79
C ILE A 6 -0.20 12.12 -8.88
N GLU A 7 0.52 12.48 -9.94
CA GLU A 7 -0.05 13.24 -11.04
C GLU A 7 -1.05 12.41 -11.86
N ALA A 8 -0.76 11.13 -12.10
CA ALA A 8 -1.70 10.21 -12.72
C ALA A 8 -3.00 10.04 -11.91
N ALA A 9 -2.90 9.92 -10.58
CA ALA A 9 -4.07 9.84 -9.71
C ALA A 9 -4.94 11.11 -9.81
N ARG A 10 -4.32 12.30 -9.76
CA ARG A 10 -5.02 13.58 -9.93
C ARG A 10 -5.71 13.70 -11.29
N LEU A 11 -5.06 13.23 -12.35
CA LEU A 11 -5.65 13.23 -13.69
C LEU A 11 -6.83 12.27 -13.81
N MET A 12 -6.79 11.12 -13.13
CA MET A 12 -7.95 10.21 -13.07
C MET A 12 -9.13 10.83 -12.33
N ASP A 13 -8.89 11.62 -11.27
CA ASP A 13 -9.95 12.27 -10.50
C ASP A 13 -10.74 13.32 -11.30
N VAL A 14 -10.16 13.91 -12.34
CA VAL A 14 -10.86 14.90 -13.20
C VAL A 14 -11.60 14.27 -14.37
N LEU A 15 -11.47 12.96 -14.60
CA LEU A 15 -12.16 12.28 -15.71
C LEU A 15 -13.68 12.17 -15.48
N PRO A 16 -14.48 12.12 -16.56
CA PRO A 16 -15.89 11.72 -16.50
C PRO A 16 -16.06 10.32 -15.88
N GLU A 17 -17.23 10.06 -15.27
CA GLU A 17 -17.47 8.78 -14.56
C GLU A 17 -17.30 7.54 -15.45
N ALA A 18 -17.74 7.60 -16.70
CA ALA A 18 -17.59 6.50 -17.65
C ALA A 18 -16.12 6.14 -17.90
N ASP A 19 -15.25 7.16 -18.02
CA ASP A 19 -13.82 6.98 -18.27
C ASP A 19 -13.10 6.52 -17.00
N LYS A 20 -13.53 6.98 -15.82
CA LYS A 20 -13.04 6.46 -14.52
C LYS A 20 -13.34 4.98 -14.34
N ALA A 21 -14.55 4.54 -14.69
CA ALA A 21 -14.93 3.13 -14.58
C ALA A 21 -14.07 2.25 -15.50
N PHE A 22 -13.81 2.71 -16.73
CA PHE A 22 -12.91 2.01 -17.64
C PHE A 22 -11.47 1.97 -17.10
N ALA A 23 -10.95 3.11 -16.64
CA ALA A 23 -9.59 3.21 -16.09
C ALA A 23 -9.40 2.28 -14.88
N TYR A 24 -10.39 2.21 -13.99
CA TYR A 24 -10.39 1.32 -12.84
C TYR A 24 -10.29 -0.16 -13.24
N GLU A 25 -11.16 -0.63 -14.13
CA GLU A 25 -11.16 -2.03 -14.59
C GLU A 25 -9.87 -2.37 -15.36
N PHE A 26 -9.33 -1.41 -16.11
CA PHE A 26 -8.07 -1.59 -16.81
C PHE A 26 -6.89 -1.71 -15.84
N ILE A 27 -6.77 -0.78 -14.88
CA ILE A 27 -5.71 -0.79 -13.86
C ILE A 27 -5.79 -2.06 -13.02
N LYS A 28 -6.99 -2.49 -12.61
CA LYS A 28 -7.18 -3.73 -11.87
C LYS A 28 -6.62 -4.94 -12.61
N LYS A 29 -6.84 -5.04 -13.93
CA LYS A 29 -6.25 -6.11 -14.75
C LYS A 29 -4.73 -6.02 -14.83
N LEU A 30 -4.17 -4.81 -14.95
CA LEU A 30 -2.72 -4.61 -14.95
C LEU A 30 -2.09 -5.00 -13.62
N VAL A 31 -2.70 -4.62 -12.50
CA VAL A 31 -2.26 -4.99 -11.15
C VAL A 31 -2.31 -6.51 -10.98
N LEU A 32 -3.43 -7.16 -11.33
CA LEU A 32 -3.54 -8.62 -11.25
C LEU A 32 -2.52 -9.36 -12.12
N ALA A 33 -2.21 -8.85 -13.31
CA ALA A 33 -1.20 -9.47 -14.18
C ALA A 33 0.22 -9.26 -13.64
N TRP A 34 0.47 -8.13 -12.98
CA TRP A 34 1.77 -7.79 -12.42
C TRP A 34 2.01 -8.45 -11.06
N ASP A 35 0.99 -8.53 -10.22
CA ASP A 35 1.01 -9.08 -8.87
C ASP A 35 -0.33 -9.79 -8.56
N PRO A 36 -0.46 -11.06 -8.98
CA PRO A 36 -1.70 -11.82 -8.80
C PRO A 36 -2.08 -12.00 -7.32
N ASP A 37 -1.07 -12.11 -6.45
CA ASP A 37 -1.22 -12.44 -5.04
C ASP A 37 -1.15 -11.20 -4.12
N PHE A 38 -1.02 -9.99 -4.68
CA PHE A 38 -0.92 -8.72 -3.95
C PHE A 38 0.22 -8.70 -2.90
N THR A 39 1.35 -9.33 -3.21
CA THR A 39 2.49 -9.48 -2.28
C THR A 39 3.65 -8.54 -2.58
N LYS A 40 3.64 -7.86 -3.73
CA LYS A 40 4.75 -7.00 -4.15
C LYS A 40 4.70 -5.69 -3.42
N VAL A 41 5.83 -5.34 -2.86
CA VAL A 41 6.04 -4.08 -2.14
C VAL A 41 6.92 -3.15 -2.95
N THR A 42 6.74 -1.84 -2.75
CA THR A 42 7.67 -0.85 -3.28
C THR A 42 9.04 -0.99 -2.60
N ALA A 43 10.10 -0.47 -3.23
CA ALA A 43 11.44 -0.53 -2.63
C ALA A 43 11.51 0.19 -1.26
N GLU A 44 10.72 1.25 -1.07
CA GLU A 44 10.60 1.95 0.22
C GLU A 44 9.96 1.06 1.29
N GLU A 45 8.90 0.33 0.94
CA GLU A 45 8.22 -0.61 1.84
C GLU A 45 9.07 -1.83 2.14
N ALA A 46 9.75 -2.39 1.13
CA ALA A 46 10.70 -3.49 1.33
C ALA A 46 11.79 -3.11 2.34
N LYS A 47 12.34 -1.91 2.24
CA LYS A 47 13.34 -1.41 3.21
C LYS A 47 12.76 -1.31 4.62
N LYS A 48 11.53 -0.80 4.77
CA LYS A 48 10.87 -0.72 6.07
C LYS A 48 10.62 -2.09 6.68
N ILE A 49 10.24 -3.07 5.86
CA ILE A 49 10.06 -4.46 6.29
C ILE A 49 11.42 -4.99 6.77
N GLU A 50 12.47 -4.88 5.97
CA GLU A 50 13.82 -5.34 6.35
C GLU A 50 14.33 -4.68 7.66
N ASP A 51 14.13 -3.36 7.81
CA ASP A 51 14.50 -2.64 9.02
C ASP A 51 13.69 -3.12 10.24
N ALA A 52 12.40 -3.42 10.06
CA ALA A 52 11.54 -3.99 11.11
C ALA A 52 11.98 -5.42 11.49
N GLU A 53 12.26 -6.28 10.51
CA GLU A 53 12.74 -7.65 10.75
C GLU A 53 14.07 -7.65 11.51
N LYS A 54 14.95 -6.68 11.25
CA LYS A 54 16.22 -6.50 11.98
C LYS A 54 16.04 -5.92 13.38
N SER A 55 14.98 -5.15 13.62
CA SER A 55 14.72 -4.56 14.94
C SER A 55 14.32 -5.61 15.99
N GLY A 56 14.04 -6.84 15.56
CA GLY A 56 13.64 -7.96 16.40
C GLY A 56 12.12 -8.13 16.45
N TYR A 57 11.70 -9.21 17.08
CA TYR A 57 10.28 -9.54 17.27
C TYR A 57 10.00 -9.63 18.77
N VAL A 58 8.80 -9.20 19.16
CA VAL A 58 8.28 -9.37 20.52
C VAL A 58 7.16 -10.40 20.42
N ASP A 59 7.18 -11.40 21.30
CA ASP A 59 6.11 -12.40 21.36
C ASP A 59 4.78 -11.73 21.72
N ALA A 60 3.69 -12.18 21.11
CA ALA A 60 2.38 -11.54 21.29
C ALA A 60 1.89 -11.53 22.74
N GLU A 61 2.36 -12.48 23.56
CA GLU A 61 2.07 -12.56 25.00
C GLU A 61 2.80 -11.50 25.82
N ASP A 62 3.95 -11.02 25.33
CA ASP A 62 4.75 -9.98 25.96
C ASP A 62 4.33 -8.56 25.52
N ILE A 63 3.40 -8.48 24.56
CA ILE A 63 2.83 -7.21 24.11
C ILE A 63 1.66 -6.85 25.02
N ASP A 64 1.78 -5.73 25.73
CA ASP A 64 0.67 -5.14 26.46
C ASP A 64 -0.29 -4.43 25.49
N TRP A 65 -1.26 -5.19 24.99
CA TRP A 65 -2.24 -4.69 24.02
C TRP A 65 -3.19 -3.62 24.59
N GLU A 66 -3.36 -3.54 25.92
CA GLU A 66 -4.26 -2.57 26.55
C GLU A 66 -3.65 -1.15 26.59
N SER A 67 -2.32 -1.04 26.48
CA SER A 67 -1.60 0.25 26.46
C SER A 67 -1.25 0.76 25.06
N ILE A 68 -1.58 0.01 23.99
CA ILE A 68 -1.32 0.45 22.62
C ILE A 68 -2.43 1.39 22.14
N GLY A 69 -2.06 2.63 21.77
CA GLY A 69 -2.97 3.62 21.17
C GLY A 69 -3.87 4.35 22.17
N THR A 70 -3.66 4.14 23.48
CA THR A 70 -4.24 4.94 24.55
C THR A 70 -3.31 6.11 24.86
N ASP A 71 -3.27 7.08 23.94
CA ASP A 71 -2.79 8.42 24.27
C ASP A 71 -3.85 9.08 25.18
N GLU A 72 -3.50 9.36 26.43
CA GLU A 72 -4.11 10.47 27.19
C GLU A 72 -3.70 11.83 26.58
#